data_AF-A0A926BHX8-F1
#
_entry.id   AF-A0A926BHX8-F1
#
_cell.length_a   1.000
_cell.length_b   1.000
_cell.length_c   1.000
_cell.angle_alpha   90.00
_cell.angle_beta   90.00
_cell.angle_gamma   90.00
#
_symmetry.space_group_name_H-M   'P 1'
#
loop_
_entity.id
_entity.type
_entity.pdbx_description
1 polymer ?
#
loop_
_entity_poly.entity_id
_entity_poly.type
_entity_poly.pdbx_seq_one_letter_code
_entity_poly.pdbx_strand_id
1 'polypeptide(L)'
;MPRRKVVHAFPELHNNVPGECFEAVGELANKGYGVTLEARRGRRYFYSAKRQNGRVVKKYLGGGEFGALIAGMAALNGIQRRELEELRRRSFELIRDRWDGINGAVDAYLTRSYQNFSLFMEAAGYHRPNRGVWRKRWKGKVTETMGAPAAVVAKTSGGAGQVERVNVSTLADRDVVRLALENPDSAVLRARAMQILTGGRTTPARTWRMTWTR
;
A
#
# COMPACT_ATOMS: atom_id res chain seq x y z
N MET A 1 -58.37 -32.04 7.52
CA MET A 1 -57.32 -32.70 8.33
C MET A 1 -56.68 -31.68 9.27
N PRO A 2 -56.82 -31.78 10.60
CA PRO A 2 -56.14 -30.87 11.52
C PRO A 2 -54.70 -31.33 11.77
N ARG A 3 -53.72 -30.44 11.53
CA ARG A 3 -52.30 -30.68 11.83
C ARG A 3 -52.10 -30.67 13.35
N ARG A 4 -51.75 -31.82 13.94
CA ARG A 4 -51.29 -31.94 15.34
C ARG A 4 -50.07 -31.04 15.55
N LYS A 5 -50.17 -30.06 16.45
CA LYS A 5 -49.01 -29.35 17.01
C LYS A 5 -48.27 -30.33 17.91
N VAL A 6 -47.12 -30.82 17.46
CA VAL A 6 -46.17 -31.52 18.34
C VAL A 6 -45.46 -30.45 19.16
N VAL A 7 -46.01 -30.15 20.34
CA VAL A 7 -45.30 -29.37 21.36
C VAL A 7 -44.35 -30.35 22.03
N HIS A 8 -43.08 -30.36 21.61
CA HIS A 8 -42.04 -31.01 22.38
C HIS A 8 -41.88 -30.23 23.68
N ALA A 9 -42.55 -30.70 24.73
CA ALA A 9 -42.25 -30.32 26.10
C ALA A 9 -40.88 -30.89 26.43
N PHE A 10 -39.84 -30.06 26.33
CA PHE A 10 -38.54 -30.39 26.90
C PHE A 10 -38.69 -30.44 28.42
N PRO A 11 -38.26 -31.51 29.10
CA PRO A 11 -38.36 -31.60 30.55
C PRO A 11 -37.58 -30.44 31.17
N GLU A 12 -38.20 -29.76 32.12
CA GLU A 12 -37.52 -28.75 32.94
C GLU A 12 -36.43 -29.47 33.74
N LEU A 13 -35.22 -29.50 33.17
CA LEU A 13 -34.01 -29.91 33.85
C LEU A 13 -33.77 -28.90 34.97
N HIS A 14 -34.34 -29.19 36.14
CA HIS A 14 -33.90 -28.64 37.41
C HIS A 14 -32.52 -29.20 37.71
N ASN A 15 -31.49 -28.56 37.17
CA ASN A 15 -30.12 -28.77 37.62
C ASN A 15 -29.56 -27.42 38.05
N ASN A 16 -28.77 -27.47 39.11
CA ASN A 16 -28.26 -26.34 39.85
C ASN A 16 -26.84 -26.09 39.35
N VAL A 17 -26.67 -25.29 38.29
CA VAL A 17 -25.35 -24.83 37.84
C VAL A 17 -25.10 -23.44 38.44
N PRO A 18 -23.90 -23.16 38.99
CA PRO A 18 -23.59 -21.88 39.62
C PRO A 18 -23.83 -20.70 38.66
N GLY A 19 -24.42 -19.61 39.17
CA GLY A 19 -24.83 -18.43 38.40
C GLY A 19 -23.71 -17.79 37.56
N GLU A 20 -22.45 -18.09 37.85
CA GLU A 20 -21.24 -17.59 37.19
C GLU A 20 -21.21 -17.87 35.68
N CYS A 21 -21.68 -19.04 35.22
CA CYS A 21 -21.70 -19.36 33.78
C CYS A 21 -22.67 -18.46 33.00
N PHE A 22 -23.73 -17.97 33.65
CA PHE A 22 -24.70 -17.09 33.00
C PHE A 22 -24.19 -15.66 32.85
N GLU A 23 -23.46 -15.16 33.85
CA GLU A 23 -22.90 -13.81 33.82
C GLU A 23 -21.81 -13.68 32.77
N ALA A 24 -20.90 -14.66 32.69
CA ALA A 24 -19.83 -14.68 31.69
C ALA A 24 -20.38 -14.63 30.24
N VAL A 25 -21.47 -15.36 29.97
CA VAL A 25 -22.10 -15.38 28.64
C VAL A 25 -22.88 -14.09 28.37
N GLY A 26 -23.51 -13.50 29.39
CA GLY A 26 -24.13 -12.18 29.29
C GLY A 26 -23.12 -11.08 28.96
N GLU A 27 -21.93 -11.15 29.56
CA GLU A 27 -20.84 -10.20 29.29
C GLU A 27 -20.30 -10.35 27.86
N LEU A 28 -20.13 -11.58 27.38
CA LEU A 28 -19.73 -11.86 26.01
C LEU A 28 -20.77 -11.39 24.98
N ALA A 29 -22.06 -11.48 25.32
CA ALA A 29 -23.13 -10.94 24.50
C ALA A 29 -23.04 -9.40 24.40
N ASN A 30 -22.75 -8.72 25.51
CA ASN A 30 -22.58 -7.27 25.53
C ASN A 30 -21.34 -6.79 24.75
N LYS A 31 -20.26 -7.57 24.72
CA LYS A 31 -19.05 -7.28 23.90
C LYS A 31 -19.27 -7.52 22.39
N GLY A 32 -20.47 -7.92 21.99
CA GLY A 32 -20.88 -8.00 20.59
C GLY A 32 -20.34 -9.22 19.84
N TYR A 33 -19.92 -10.29 20.53
CA TYR A 33 -19.37 -11.51 19.91
C TYR A 33 -20.44 -12.39 19.20
N GLY A 34 -21.45 -11.76 18.60
CA GLY A 34 -22.47 -12.44 17.78
C GLY A 34 -23.54 -13.18 18.59
N VAL A 35 -23.63 -12.90 19.90
CA VAL A 35 -24.63 -13.47 20.81
C VAL A 35 -25.36 -12.33 21.52
N THR A 36 -26.64 -12.54 21.82
CA THR A 36 -27.54 -11.59 22.49
C THR A 36 -28.35 -12.34 23.54
N LEU A 37 -28.53 -11.72 24.70
CA LEU A 37 -29.34 -12.24 25.80
C LEU A 37 -30.65 -11.45 25.86
N GLU A 38 -31.78 -12.15 25.90
CA GLU A 38 -33.10 -11.56 26.11
C GLU A 38 -33.78 -12.20 27.33
N ALA A 39 -34.26 -11.37 28.26
CA ALA A 39 -35.05 -11.83 29.41
C ALA A 39 -36.55 -11.65 29.12
N ARG A 40 -37.34 -12.72 29.26
CA ARG A 40 -38.80 -12.69 29.07
C ARG A 40 -39.49 -13.52 30.15
N ARG A 41 -40.42 -12.91 30.90
CA ARG A 41 -41.19 -13.57 31.97
C ARG A 41 -40.30 -14.34 32.97
N GLY A 42 -39.20 -13.73 33.39
CA GLY A 42 -38.23 -14.34 34.31
C GLY A 42 -37.34 -15.43 33.70
N ARG A 43 -37.54 -15.79 32.42
CA ARG A 43 -36.70 -16.76 31.69
C ARG A 43 -35.70 -16.04 30.80
N ARG A 44 -34.48 -16.58 30.71
CA ARG A 44 -33.39 -16.07 29.88
C ARG A 44 -33.29 -16.86 28.58
N TYR A 45 -33.20 -16.15 27.46
CA TYR A 45 -33.16 -16.68 26.10
C TYR A 45 -31.92 -16.14 25.40
N PHE A 46 -31.14 -17.02 24.79
CA PHE A 46 -29.95 -16.65 24.05
C PHE A 46 -30.22 -16.72 22.55
N TYR A 47 -29.75 -15.71 21.83
CA TYR A 47 -29.87 -15.62 20.39
C TYR A 47 -28.52 -15.29 19.77
N SER A 48 -28.15 -15.95 18.67
CA SER A 48 -27.07 -15.49 17.82
C SER A 48 -27.61 -14.50 16.79
N ALA A 49 -26.97 -13.34 16.66
CA ALA A 49 -27.33 -12.35 15.67
C ALA A 49 -26.23 -12.26 14.61
N LYS A 50 -26.59 -12.46 13.34
CA LYS A 50 -25.67 -12.29 12.21
C LYS A 50 -26.30 -11.42 11.13
N ARG A 51 -25.52 -10.53 10.53
CA ARG A 51 -25.92 -9.84 9.30
C ARG A 51 -25.73 -10.77 8.10
N GLN A 52 -26.80 -10.98 7.34
CA GLN A 52 -26.82 -11.71 6.09
C GLN A 52 -27.59 -10.87 5.07
N ASN A 53 -26.97 -10.56 3.93
CA ASN A 53 -27.56 -9.76 2.84
C ASN A 53 -28.15 -8.41 3.33
N GLY A 54 -27.41 -7.70 4.19
CA GLY A 54 -27.83 -6.41 4.76
C GLY A 54 -28.89 -6.48 5.87
N ARG A 55 -29.47 -7.66 6.13
CA ARG A 55 -30.49 -7.87 7.17
C ARG A 55 -29.91 -8.59 8.38
N VAL A 56 -30.39 -8.27 9.59
CA VAL A 56 -30.00 -8.96 10.82
C VAL A 56 -30.89 -10.18 11.00
N VAL A 57 -30.29 -11.36 11.01
CA VAL A 57 -30.97 -12.63 11.29
C VAL A 57 -30.63 -13.05 12.71
N LYS A 58 -31.65 -13.23 13.54
CA LYS A 58 -31.52 -13.77 14.91
C LYS A 58 -31.86 -15.27 14.89
N LYS A 59 -30.94 -16.10 15.38
CA LYS A 59 -31.14 -17.54 15.59
C LYS A 59 -31.24 -17.82 17.08
N TYR A 60 -32.32 -18.43 17.53
CA TYR A 60 -32.45 -18.87 18.91
C TYR A 60 -31.45 -20.00 19.20
N LEU A 61 -30.64 -19.83 20.25
CA LEU A 61 -29.62 -20.79 20.68
C LEU A 61 -30.12 -21.68 21.81
N GLY A 62 -31.11 -21.22 22.56
CA GLY A 62 -31.67 -21.96 23.70
C GLY A 62 -31.99 -21.05 24.86
N GLY A 63 -32.68 -21.60 25.85
CA GLY A 63 -32.98 -20.94 27.12
C GLY A 63 -32.35 -21.72 28.27
N GLY A 64 -32.29 -21.08 29.44
CA GLY A 64 -31.70 -21.69 30.63
C GLY A 64 -30.22 -22.07 30.42
N GLU A 65 -29.79 -23.14 31.08
CA GLU A 65 -28.39 -23.54 31.16
C GLU A 65 -27.82 -24.05 29.84
N PHE A 66 -28.59 -24.88 29.14
CA PHE A 66 -28.17 -25.39 27.83
C PHE A 66 -28.01 -24.25 26.81
N GLY A 67 -28.91 -23.26 26.87
CA GLY A 67 -28.79 -22.04 26.07
C GLY A 67 -27.54 -21.23 26.41
N ALA A 68 -27.20 -21.12 27.70
CA ALA A 68 -26.00 -20.42 28.15
C ALA A 68 -24.72 -21.12 27.66
N LEU A 69 -24.66 -22.46 27.74
CA LEU A 69 -23.52 -23.24 27.27
C LEU A 69 -23.27 -23.05 25.76
N ILE A 70 -24.32 -23.17 24.94
CA ILE A 70 -24.24 -22.97 23.48
C ILE A 70 -23.84 -21.52 23.17
N ALA A 71 -24.39 -20.55 23.89
CA ALA A 71 -24.08 -19.15 23.74
C ALA A 71 -22.61 -18.83 24.08
N GLY A 72 -22.06 -19.45 25.14
CA GLY A 72 -20.64 -19.34 25.49
C GLY A 72 -19.73 -19.87 24.39
N MET A 73 -20.02 -21.06 23.86
CA MET A 73 -19.26 -21.63 22.73
C MET A 73 -19.36 -20.75 21.47
N ALA A 74 -20.55 -20.21 21.17
CA ALA A 74 -20.74 -19.31 20.04
C ALA A 74 -19.93 -18.01 20.19
N ALA A 75 -19.89 -17.45 21.40
CA ALA A 75 -19.11 -16.25 21.69
C ALA A 75 -17.60 -16.47 21.61
N LEU A 76 -17.08 -17.60 22.12
CA LEU A 76 -15.67 -17.96 22.00
C LEU A 76 -15.23 -18.09 20.53
N ASN A 77 -16.06 -18.72 19.70
CA ASN A 77 -15.84 -18.76 18.25
C ASN A 77 -15.87 -17.35 17.62
N GLY A 78 -16.70 -16.45 18.14
CA GLY A 78 -16.76 -15.04 17.73
C GLY A 78 -15.49 -14.27 18.06
N ILE A 79 -14.90 -14.50 19.23
CA ILE A 79 -13.61 -13.90 19.64
C ILE A 79 -12.50 -14.32 18.68
N GLN A 80 -12.32 -15.64 18.48
CA GLN A 80 -11.28 -16.18 17.60
C GLN A 80 -11.39 -15.65 16.16
N ARG A 81 -12.63 -15.50 15.66
CA ARG A 81 -12.85 -14.93 14.32
C ARG A 81 -12.43 -13.47 14.24
N ARG A 82 -12.75 -12.65 15.24
CA ARG A 82 -12.33 -11.24 15.27
C ARG A 82 -10.82 -11.10 15.31
N GLU A 83 -10.14 -11.87 16.17
CA GLU A 83 -8.68 -11.87 16.23
C GLU A 83 -8.06 -12.26 14.89
N LEU A 84 -8.61 -13.29 14.23
CA LEU A 84 -8.14 -13.73 12.92
C LEU A 84 -8.41 -12.68 11.83
N GLU A 85 -9.56 -11.99 11.87
CA GLU A 85 -9.90 -10.89 10.98
C GLU A 85 -8.99 -9.68 11.18
N GLU A 86 -8.65 -9.34 12.42
CA GLU A 86 -7.70 -8.28 12.75
C GLU A 86 -6.30 -8.61 12.26
N LEU A 87 -5.82 -9.84 12.49
CA LEU A 87 -4.53 -10.30 11.97
C LEU A 87 -4.49 -10.26 10.45
N ARG A 88 -5.56 -10.72 9.79
CA ARG A 88 -5.70 -10.63 8.32
C ARG A 88 -5.64 -9.18 7.86
N ARG A 89 -6.40 -8.29 8.50
CA ARG A 89 -6.42 -6.87 8.15
C ARG A 89 -5.03 -6.25 8.26
N ARG A 90 -4.33 -6.47 9.38
CA ARG A 90 -2.95 -5.99 9.57
C ARG A 90 -2.01 -6.55 8.52
N SER A 91 -2.14 -7.84 8.17
CA SER A 91 -1.32 -8.44 7.12
C SER A 91 -1.59 -7.83 5.73
N PHE A 92 -2.85 -7.52 5.42
CA PHE A 92 -3.21 -6.84 4.19
C PHE A 92 -2.69 -5.40 4.15
N GLU A 93 -2.77 -4.67 5.26
CA GLU A 93 -2.24 -3.30 5.36
C GLU A 93 -0.72 -3.29 5.13
N LEU A 94 0.03 -4.20 5.75
CA LEU A 94 1.49 -4.34 5.53
C LEU A 94 1.84 -4.68 4.08
N ILE A 95 1.09 -5.59 3.45
CA ILE A 95 1.30 -5.96 2.05
C ILE A 95 1.00 -4.77 1.15
N ARG A 96 -0.08 -4.04 1.41
CA ARG A 96 -0.47 -2.85 0.67
C ARG A 96 0.60 -1.77 0.75
N ASP A 97 1.07 -1.44 1.95
CA ASP A 97 2.10 -0.41 2.15
C ASP A 97 3.39 -0.74 1.37
N ARG A 98 3.77 -2.03 1.34
CA ARG A 98 4.90 -2.50 0.54
C ARG A 98 4.68 -2.29 -0.95
N TRP A 99 3.50 -2.63 -1.47
CA TRP A 99 3.18 -2.45 -2.88
C TRP A 99 3.07 -0.98 -3.27
N ASP A 100 2.49 -0.14 -2.41
CA ASP A 100 2.36 1.30 -2.64
C ASP A 100 3.75 1.96 -2.73
N GLY A 101 4.72 1.53 -1.91
CA GLY A 101 6.11 1.98 -2.01
C GLY A 101 6.77 1.58 -3.33
N ILE A 102 6.57 0.33 -3.79
CA ILE A 102 7.12 -0.15 -5.08
C ILE A 102 6.47 0.61 -6.25
N ASN A 103 5.15 0.75 -6.24
CA ASN A 103 4.41 1.46 -7.28
C ASN A 103 4.86 2.91 -7.37
N GLY A 104 5.03 3.60 -6.23
CA GLY A 104 5.55 4.97 -6.22
C GLY A 104 6.95 5.09 -6.84
N ALA A 105 7.85 4.13 -6.58
CA ALA A 105 9.18 4.12 -7.19
C ALA A 105 9.13 3.86 -8.70
N VAL A 106 8.27 2.94 -9.15
CA VAL A 106 8.05 2.64 -10.58
C VAL A 106 7.47 3.86 -11.29
N ASP A 107 6.46 4.51 -10.72
CA ASP A 107 5.83 5.70 -11.29
C ASP A 107 6.83 6.86 -11.42
N ALA A 108 7.67 7.07 -10.41
CA ALA A 108 8.73 8.07 -10.46
C ALA A 108 9.75 7.77 -11.57
N TYR A 109 10.16 6.51 -11.71
CA TYR A 109 11.06 6.08 -12.77
C TYR A 109 10.45 6.24 -14.17
N LEU A 110 9.21 5.82 -14.37
CA LEU A 110 8.50 5.94 -15.64
C LEU A 110 8.29 7.40 -16.02
N THR A 111 7.96 8.25 -15.05
CA THR A 111 7.80 9.69 -15.25
C THR A 111 9.10 10.31 -15.76
N ARG A 112 10.23 10.04 -15.10
CA ARG A 112 11.55 10.55 -15.54
C ARG A 112 11.96 10.00 -16.90
N SER A 113 11.75 8.71 -17.13
CA SER A 113 12.04 8.07 -18.42
C SER A 113 11.23 8.70 -19.56
N TYR A 114 9.95 8.98 -19.30
CA TYR A 114 9.06 9.64 -20.26
C TYR A 114 9.48 11.09 -20.53
N GLN A 115 9.92 11.84 -19.52
CA GLN A 115 10.46 13.19 -19.70
C GLN A 115 11.72 13.19 -20.58
N ASN A 116 12.67 12.29 -20.31
CA ASN A 116 13.89 12.16 -21.13
C ASN A 116 13.57 11.78 -22.58
N PHE A 117 12.66 10.82 -22.77
CA PHE A 117 12.18 10.44 -24.09
C PHE A 117 11.53 11.63 -24.82
N SER A 118 10.73 12.42 -24.11
CA SER A 118 10.05 13.58 -24.68
C SER A 118 11.05 14.65 -25.14
N LEU A 119 12.05 14.96 -24.31
CA LEU A 119 13.13 15.89 -24.66
C LEU A 119 13.92 15.41 -25.89
N PHE A 120 14.25 14.12 -25.95
CA PHE A 120 14.94 13.55 -27.11
C PHE A 120 14.12 13.65 -28.39
N MET A 121 12.82 13.31 -28.32
CA MET A 121 11.92 13.39 -29.45
C MET A 121 11.74 14.84 -29.94
N GLU A 122 11.63 15.80 -29.02
CA GLU A 122 11.56 17.22 -29.36
C GLU A 122 12.84 17.72 -30.02
N ALA A 123 14.02 17.35 -29.50
CA ALA A 123 15.31 17.66 -30.12
C ALA A 123 15.46 17.05 -31.53
N ALA A 124 14.87 15.87 -31.76
CA ALA A 124 14.78 15.24 -33.08
C ALA A 124 13.73 15.89 -34.01
N GLY A 125 13.04 16.95 -33.55
CA GLY A 125 12.05 17.69 -34.32
C GLY A 125 10.67 17.04 -34.36
N TYR A 126 10.37 16.11 -33.45
CA TYR A 126 9.02 15.60 -33.24
C TYR A 126 8.25 16.48 -32.25
N HIS A 127 6.93 16.38 -32.25
CA HIS A 127 6.06 17.03 -31.27
C HIS A 127 4.84 16.15 -30.99
N ARG A 128 4.20 16.36 -29.83
CA ARG A 128 3.02 15.61 -29.39
C ARG A 128 1.81 16.54 -29.20
N PRO A 129 1.00 16.78 -30.24
CA PRO A 129 -0.17 17.65 -30.11
C PRO A 129 -1.19 17.04 -29.12
N ASN A 130 -1.63 17.81 -28.13
CA ASN A 130 -2.63 17.44 -27.12
C ASN A 130 -2.40 16.08 -26.45
N ARG A 131 -1.14 15.73 -26.16
CA ARG A 131 -0.77 14.41 -25.59
C ARG A 131 -1.22 13.22 -26.46
N GLY A 132 -1.39 13.43 -27.77
CA GLY A 132 -1.74 12.40 -28.77
C GLY A 132 -0.53 11.62 -29.29
N VAL A 133 -0.54 11.22 -30.56
CA VAL A 133 0.58 10.53 -31.20
C VAL A 133 1.71 11.52 -31.53
N TRP A 134 2.97 11.10 -31.39
CA TRP A 134 4.12 11.89 -31.81
C TRP A 134 4.15 12.07 -33.34
N ARG A 135 4.37 13.31 -33.80
CA ARG A 135 4.44 13.66 -35.23
C ARG A 135 5.70 14.46 -35.52
N LYS A 136 6.39 14.15 -36.63
CA LYS A 136 7.55 14.92 -37.08
C LYS A 136 7.10 16.30 -37.56
N ARG A 137 7.76 17.37 -37.11
CA ARG A 137 7.52 18.71 -37.66
C ARG A 137 7.93 18.70 -39.13
N TRP A 138 7.02 19.09 -40.00
CA TRP A 138 7.36 19.29 -41.40
C TRP A 138 8.26 20.53 -41.47
N LYS A 139 9.50 20.37 -41.93
CA LYS A 139 10.30 21.50 -42.41
C LYS A 139 9.61 22.03 -43.67
N GLY A 140 8.63 22.93 -43.52
CA GLY A 140 8.18 23.73 -44.65
C GLY A 140 9.41 24.39 -45.29
N LYS A 141 9.42 24.55 -46.62
CA LYS A 141 10.46 25.32 -47.29
C LYS A 141 10.55 26.66 -46.58
N VAL A 142 11.69 26.92 -45.94
CA VAL A 142 12.04 28.25 -45.46
C VAL A 142 12.11 29.08 -46.73
N THR A 143 11.08 29.87 -47.02
CA THR A 143 11.25 31.03 -47.89
C THR A 143 12.28 31.89 -47.19
N GLU A 144 13.50 31.90 -47.73
CA GLU A 144 14.56 32.83 -47.41
C GLU A 144 14.02 34.25 -47.64
N THR A 145 13.41 34.83 -46.62
CA THR A 145 13.43 36.28 -46.46
C THR A 145 14.53 36.54 -45.45
N MET A 146 15.75 36.73 -45.98
CA MET A 146 16.90 37.22 -45.23
C MET A 146 16.55 38.59 -44.62
N GLY A 147 16.05 38.58 -43.38
CA GLY A 147 16.25 39.68 -42.44
C GLY A 147 17.48 39.35 -41.62
N ALA A 148 18.60 40.01 -41.93
CA ALA A 148 19.85 39.86 -41.21
C ALA A 148 19.66 40.00 -39.69
N PRO A 149 20.17 39.08 -38.85
CA PRO A 149 20.21 39.33 -37.42
C PRO A 149 21.26 40.40 -37.13
N ALA A 150 20.78 41.56 -36.67
CA ALA A 150 21.59 42.55 -36.00
C ALA A 150 22.41 41.84 -34.90
N ALA A 151 23.73 41.98 -34.98
CA ALA A 151 24.67 41.47 -34.01
C ALA A 151 24.33 42.02 -32.61
N VAL A 152 23.65 41.23 -31.79
CA VAL A 152 23.63 41.45 -30.34
C VAL A 152 25.00 40.98 -29.84
N VAL A 153 25.92 41.94 -29.75
CA VAL A 153 27.17 41.83 -29.02
C VAL A 153 26.82 41.50 -27.57
N ALA A 154 26.88 40.21 -27.22
CA ALA A 154 26.89 39.79 -25.84
C ALA A 154 28.23 40.22 -25.24
N LYS A 155 28.19 41.31 -24.46
CA LYS A 155 29.23 41.64 -23.48
C LYS A 155 29.46 40.40 -22.62
N THR A 156 30.61 39.76 -22.78
CA THR A 156 31.23 38.92 -21.75
C THR A 156 31.62 39.84 -20.58
N SER A 157 30.69 40.10 -19.68
CA SER A 157 31.05 40.49 -18.31
C SER A 157 31.37 39.21 -17.56
N GLY A 158 32.67 38.99 -17.35
CA GLY A 158 33.18 37.91 -16.51
C GLY A 158 32.54 37.95 -15.13
N GLY A 159 31.83 36.88 -14.81
CA GLY A 159 31.55 36.47 -13.44
C GLY A 159 32.16 35.10 -13.29
N ALA A 160 33.41 35.04 -12.82
CA ALA A 160 34.02 33.81 -12.34
C ALA A 160 33.23 33.35 -11.10
N GLY A 161 32.12 32.65 -11.32
CA GLY A 161 31.46 31.89 -10.27
C GLY A 161 32.40 30.78 -9.84
N GLN A 162 32.95 30.90 -8.62
CA GLN A 162 33.62 29.82 -7.92
C GLN A 162 32.81 28.53 -8.09
N VAL A 163 33.29 27.61 -8.92
CA VAL A 163 32.94 26.20 -8.78
C VAL A 163 33.65 25.76 -7.52
N GLU A 164 32.97 25.87 -6.39
CA GLU A 164 33.41 25.28 -5.14
C GLU A 164 33.61 23.79 -5.43
N ARG A 165 34.88 23.38 -5.61
CA ARG A 165 35.26 21.98 -5.75
C ARG A 165 34.96 21.35 -4.39
N VAL A 166 33.73 20.88 -4.21
CA VAL A 166 33.35 20.12 -3.02
C VAL A 166 34.21 18.88 -3.03
N ASN A 167 35.17 18.83 -2.11
CA ASN A 167 36.05 17.69 -1.98
C ASN A 167 35.18 16.52 -1.49
N VAL A 168 35.00 15.52 -2.35
CA VAL A 168 34.15 14.36 -2.05
C VAL A 168 34.66 13.59 -0.83
N SER A 169 35.91 13.80 -0.41
CA SER A 169 36.46 13.21 0.81
C SER A 169 35.98 13.83 2.12
N THR A 170 35.40 15.04 2.10
CA THR A 170 34.89 15.74 3.29
C THR A 170 33.37 15.66 3.45
N LEU A 171 32.66 15.05 2.49
CA LEU A 171 31.23 14.82 2.59
C LEU A 171 30.95 13.61 3.50
N ALA A 172 29.90 13.72 4.32
CA ALA A 172 29.41 12.59 5.09
C ALA A 172 28.90 11.50 4.14
N ASP A 173 29.13 10.23 4.49
CA ASP A 173 28.82 9.07 3.65
C ASP A 173 27.37 9.04 3.13
N ARG A 174 26.43 9.52 3.95
CA ARG A 174 25.01 9.62 3.60
C ARG A 174 24.76 10.61 2.44
N ASP A 175 25.50 11.71 2.41
CA ASP A 175 25.34 12.76 1.41
C ASP A 175 25.99 12.36 0.08
N VAL A 176 27.06 11.57 0.13
CA VAL A 176 27.71 11.01 -1.07
C VAL A 176 26.75 10.06 -1.82
N VAL A 177 26.03 9.19 -1.11
CA VAL A 177 25.06 8.27 -1.73
C VAL A 177 23.90 9.04 -2.35
N ARG A 178 23.39 10.06 -1.66
CA ARG A 178 22.32 10.93 -2.19
C ARG A 178 22.76 11.68 -3.46
N LEU A 179 23.92 12.32 -3.43
CA LEU A 179 24.45 13.08 -4.56
C LEU A 179 24.78 12.19 -5.77
N ALA A 180 25.17 10.93 -5.55
CA ALA A 180 25.38 9.95 -6.62
C ALA A 180 24.07 9.55 -7.33
N LEU A 181 22.94 9.51 -6.60
CA LEU A 181 21.61 9.25 -7.18
C LEU A 181 21.07 10.46 -7.94
N GLU A 182 21.39 11.67 -7.49
CA GLU A 182 20.98 12.92 -8.12
C GLU A 182 21.83 13.23 -9.39
N ASN A 183 23.08 12.75 -9.45
CA ASN A 183 23.99 13.00 -10.57
C ASN A 183 24.56 11.67 -11.16
N PRO A 184 23.75 10.93 -11.92
CA PRO A 184 24.11 9.59 -12.40
C PRO A 184 25.30 9.59 -13.36
N ASP A 185 25.64 10.72 -13.98
CA ASP A 185 26.77 10.80 -14.92
C ASP A 185 28.14 10.92 -14.22
N SER A 186 28.16 11.31 -12.94
CA SER A 186 29.41 11.46 -12.19
C SER A 186 30.01 10.10 -11.83
N ALA A 187 31.07 9.70 -12.54
CA ALA A 187 31.80 8.47 -12.28
C ALA A 187 32.44 8.45 -10.87
N VAL A 188 32.88 9.61 -10.38
CA VAL A 188 33.55 9.76 -9.07
C VAL A 188 32.58 9.52 -7.91
N LEU A 189 31.39 10.12 -7.96
CA LEU A 189 30.35 9.94 -6.93
C LEU A 189 29.85 8.50 -6.90
N ARG A 190 29.66 7.88 -8.07
CA ARG A 190 29.27 6.46 -8.18
C ARG A 190 30.32 5.53 -7.58
N ALA A 191 31.59 5.72 -7.90
CA ALA A 191 32.67 4.88 -7.35
C ALA A 191 32.76 5.00 -5.81
N ARG A 192 32.63 6.22 -5.27
CA ARG A 192 32.67 6.48 -3.82
C ARG A 192 31.43 5.92 -3.11
N ALA A 193 30.23 6.14 -3.64
CA ALA A 193 29.00 5.59 -3.10
C ALA A 193 29.02 4.05 -3.10
N MET A 194 29.55 3.44 -4.16
CA MET A 194 29.74 1.99 -4.21
C MET A 194 30.74 1.50 -3.16
N GLN A 195 31.85 2.19 -2.92
CA GLN A 195 32.80 1.85 -1.86
C GLN A 195 32.17 1.92 -0.45
N ILE A 196 31.32 2.92 -0.20
CA ILE A 196 30.59 3.08 1.06
C ILE A 196 29.59 1.92 1.24
N LEU A 197 28.79 1.63 0.21
CA LEU A 197 27.77 0.58 0.27
C LEU A 197 28.36 -0.83 0.35
N THR A 198 29.58 -1.06 -0.16
CA THR A 198 30.27 -2.36 -0.07
C THR A 198 31.24 -2.46 1.12
N GLY A 199 31.26 -1.46 2.01
CA GLY A 199 32.12 -1.46 3.20
C GLY A 199 33.62 -1.52 2.87
N GLY A 200 34.06 -0.86 1.81
CA GLY A 200 35.47 -0.78 1.41
C GLY A 200 36.03 -2.04 0.74
N ARG A 201 35.22 -3.09 0.48
CA ARG A 201 35.66 -4.22 -0.35
C ARG A 201 35.60 -3.84 -1.81
N THR A 202 36.71 -3.34 -2.34
CA THR A 202 36.93 -3.14 -3.77
C THR A 202 36.98 -4.51 -4.45
N THR A 203 35.87 -4.95 -5.04
CA THR A 203 35.96 -5.95 -6.11
C THR A 203 36.57 -5.23 -7.32
N PRO A 204 37.68 -5.70 -7.90
CA PRO A 204 38.27 -5.03 -9.05
C PRO A 204 37.23 -4.96 -10.17
N ALA A 205 37.10 -3.76 -10.74
CA ALA A 205 36.18 -3.46 -11.82
C ALA A 205 36.39 -4.44 -12.98
N ARG A 206 35.49 -5.41 -13.12
CA ARG A 206 35.37 -6.20 -14.34
C ARG A 206 34.87 -5.22 -15.40
N THR A 207 35.76 -4.81 -16.29
CA THR A 207 35.47 -4.00 -17.47
C THR A 207 34.51 -4.77 -18.36
N TRP A 208 33.21 -4.49 -18.24
CA TRP A 208 32.22 -4.96 -19.20
C TRP A 208 32.36 -4.11 -20.47
N ARG A 209 33.16 -4.62 -21.43
CA ARG A 209 33.24 -4.06 -22.78
C ARG A 209 32.03 -4.60 -23.55
N MET A 210 30.92 -3.87 -23.54
CA MET A 210 29.77 -4.13 -24.42
C MET A 210 30.15 -3.69 -25.84
N THR A 211 30.49 -4.65 -26.70
CA THR A 211 30.60 -4.41 -28.15
C THR A 211 29.21 -4.49 -28.76
N TRP A 212 28.73 -3.38 -29.31
CA TRP A 212 27.58 -3.35 -30.20
C TRP A 212 28.06 -3.61 -31.63
N THR A 213 27.68 -4.75 -32.20
CA THR A 213 27.79 -5.01 -33.64
C THR A 213 26.71 -4.22 -34.39
N ARG A 214 27.12 -3.57 -35.49
CA ARG A 214 26.28 -2.75 -36.37
C ARG A 214 25.23 -3.57 -37.12
#